data_AF-A0A183I9D3-F1
#
_entry.id   AF-A0A183I9D3-F1
#
_cell.length_a   1.000
_cell.length_b   1.000
_cell.length_c   1.000
_cell.angle_alpha   90.00
_cell.angle_beta   90.00
_cell.angle_gamma   90.00
#
_symmetry.space_group_name_H-M   'P 1'
#
loop_
_entity.id
_entity.type
_entity.pdbx_description
1 polymer ?
#
loop_
_entity_poly.entity_id
_entity_poly.type
_entity_poly.pdbx_seq_one_letter_code
_entity_poly.pdbx_strand_id
1 'polypeptide(L)'
;MLDRREVSNSWFELLNMLYNIGLWYMKHAAALCLKESVSEDQAKEVHMCLRQAAGIFNYIEREKSKCSQDFEPGSDFDSDVLQAYSSQCLAEAQEVVVVRAIELKHKPAVTFSVSLDTARRFSESAERLKAKDMTKFGKWYLYLMLKNELYLAYAFTFFSDSLLAEDRCGEAIRTVREAHSKLDKAIALSVEYKKAKGASSAPVKIDEHHFVQRLRPILKRMTDKCNHENGIIYHQKVPMELPDFELKPLFGIAEAVDFVLPSKSALWTAEAYAGFDISKAQMPDFSVRSGQICVCT
;
A
#
# COMPACT_ATOMS: atom_id res chain seq x y z
N MET A 1 -17.91 -24.50 9.39
CA MET A 1 -17.58 -25.51 8.37
C MET A 1 -17.10 -24.74 7.15
N LEU A 2 -15.81 -24.75 6.86
CA LEU A 2 -15.30 -24.29 5.56
C LEU A 2 -15.62 -25.42 4.58
N ASP A 3 -16.52 -25.15 3.63
CA ASP A 3 -16.76 -26.00 2.48
C ASP A 3 -15.44 -26.09 1.69
N ARG A 4 -14.66 -27.15 1.92
CA ARG A 4 -13.42 -27.38 1.16
C ARG A 4 -13.83 -27.81 -0.24
N ARG A 5 -14.05 -26.86 -1.12
CA ARG A 5 -14.14 -27.12 -2.56
C ARG A 5 -12.72 -27.41 -3.05
N GLU A 6 -12.43 -28.69 -3.27
CA GLU A 6 -11.19 -29.11 -3.91
C GLU A 6 -11.27 -28.77 -5.41
N VAL A 7 -10.34 -27.95 -5.89
CA VAL A 7 -10.36 -27.43 -7.26
C VAL A 7 -9.27 -28.11 -8.07
N SER A 8 -9.65 -29.00 -8.99
CA SER A 8 -8.73 -29.64 -9.93
C SER A 8 -8.52 -28.75 -11.18
N ASN A 9 -7.87 -27.59 -10.99
CA ASN A 9 -7.57 -26.67 -12.08
C ASN A 9 -6.13 -26.12 -11.96
N SER A 10 -5.30 -26.38 -12.96
CA SER A 10 -3.91 -25.89 -13.00
C SER A 10 -3.80 -24.36 -13.03
N TRP A 11 -4.79 -23.65 -13.57
CA TRP A 11 -4.85 -22.18 -13.48
C TRP A 11 -5.08 -21.71 -12.04
N PHE A 12 -5.93 -22.41 -11.28
CA PHE A 12 -6.14 -22.07 -9.88
C PHE A 12 -4.83 -22.19 -9.10
N GLU A 13 -4.08 -23.29 -9.28
CA GLU A 13 -2.77 -23.47 -8.65
C GLU A 13 -1.76 -22.40 -9.09
N LEU A 14 -1.67 -22.13 -10.40
CA LEU A 14 -0.78 -21.09 -10.93
C LEU A 14 -1.07 -19.71 -10.31
N LEU A 15 -2.33 -19.31 -10.25
CA LEU A 15 -2.71 -18.01 -9.69
C LEU A 15 -2.47 -17.94 -8.17
N ASN A 16 -2.66 -19.04 -7.43
CA ASN A 16 -2.31 -19.10 -6.00
C ASN A 16 -0.79 -18.92 -5.80
N MET A 17 0.01 -19.57 -6.64
CA MET A 17 1.45 -19.41 -6.61
C MET A 17 1.88 -17.98 -6.95
N LEU A 18 1.26 -17.36 -7.96
CA LEU A 18 1.49 -15.94 -8.26
C LEU A 18 1.08 -15.04 -7.10
N TYR A 19 -0.05 -15.29 -6.45
CA TYR A 19 -0.50 -14.54 -5.29
C TYR A 19 0.55 -14.57 -4.16
N ASN A 20 1.08 -15.76 -3.87
CA ASN A 20 2.16 -15.93 -2.90
C ASN A 20 3.46 -15.22 -3.31
N ILE A 21 3.81 -15.19 -4.60
CA ILE A 21 4.95 -14.42 -5.10
C ILE A 21 4.72 -12.91 -4.91
N GLY A 22 3.51 -12.42 -5.18
CA GLY A 22 3.13 -11.03 -4.92
C GLY A 22 3.31 -10.67 -3.44
N LEU A 23 2.78 -11.51 -2.53
CA LEU A 23 2.97 -11.35 -1.09
C LEU A 23 4.44 -11.44 -0.67
N TRP A 24 5.24 -12.28 -1.32
CA TRP A 24 6.67 -12.38 -1.05
C TRP A 24 7.40 -11.08 -1.39
N TYR A 25 7.13 -10.48 -2.56
CA TYR A 25 7.70 -9.18 -2.92
C TYR A 25 7.35 -8.09 -1.92
N MET A 26 6.09 -8.03 -1.45
CA MET A 26 5.67 -7.09 -0.41
C MET A 26 6.42 -7.32 0.90
N LYS A 27 6.55 -8.57 1.35
CA LYS A 27 7.25 -8.92 2.59
C LYS A 27 8.75 -8.64 2.50
N HIS A 28 9.36 -8.91 1.35
CA HIS A 28 10.77 -8.61 1.08
C HIS A 28 11.02 -7.11 1.14
N ALA A 29 10.19 -6.31 0.46
CA ALA A 29 10.24 -4.86 0.53
C ALA A 29 10.10 -4.34 1.97
N ALA A 30 9.13 -4.87 2.73
CA ALA A 30 8.94 -4.51 4.14
C ALA A 30 10.16 -4.88 5.00
N ALA A 31 10.77 -6.06 4.78
CA ALA A 31 11.94 -6.52 5.52
C ALA A 31 13.18 -5.65 5.25
N LEU A 32 13.37 -5.17 4.02
CA LEU A 32 14.43 -4.22 3.69
C LEU A 32 14.29 -2.90 4.45
N CYS A 33 13.05 -2.45 4.66
CA CYS A 33 12.72 -1.21 5.37
C CYS A 33 12.84 -1.30 6.91
N LEU A 34 13.01 -2.49 7.49
CA LEU A 34 13.19 -2.66 8.94
C LEU A 34 14.62 -2.34 9.42
N LYS A 35 15.57 -2.12 8.50
CA LYS A 35 16.96 -1.78 8.82
C LYS A 35 17.05 -0.34 9.32
N GLU A 36 17.98 -0.06 10.24
CA GLU A 36 18.18 1.30 10.80
C GLU A 36 18.47 2.35 9.72
N SER A 37 19.20 1.95 8.67
CA SER A 37 19.41 2.75 7.47
C SER A 37 19.12 1.91 6.22
N VAL A 38 18.44 2.55 5.26
CA VAL A 38 18.13 1.97 3.95
C VAL A 38 19.03 2.68 2.95
N SER A 39 19.89 1.92 2.27
CA SER A 39 20.74 2.45 1.20
C SER A 39 19.93 2.83 -0.04
N GLU A 40 20.50 3.64 -0.93
CA GLU A 40 19.81 4.02 -2.18
C GLU A 40 19.45 2.80 -3.04
N ASP A 41 20.32 1.80 -3.13
CA ASP A 41 20.06 0.58 -3.90
C ASP A 41 18.94 -0.26 -3.28
N GLN A 42 18.89 -0.34 -1.94
CA GLN A 42 17.77 -0.98 -1.25
C GLN A 42 16.46 -0.22 -1.44
N ALA A 43 16.48 1.12 -1.47
CA ALA A 43 15.29 1.91 -1.76
C ALA A 43 14.78 1.65 -3.19
N LYS A 44 15.68 1.54 -4.18
CA LYS A 44 15.34 1.15 -5.56
C LYS A 44 14.75 -0.27 -5.60
N GLU A 45 15.30 -1.19 -4.82
CA GLU A 45 14.82 -2.57 -4.72
C GLU A 45 13.40 -2.61 -4.11
N VAL A 46 13.18 -1.94 -2.98
CA VAL A 46 11.85 -1.78 -2.36
C VAL A 46 10.83 -1.25 -3.37
N HIS A 47 11.18 -0.15 -4.06
CA HIS A 47 10.33 0.45 -5.08
C HIS A 47 10.02 -0.51 -6.23
N MET A 48 11.00 -1.28 -6.71
CA MET A 48 10.79 -2.26 -7.79
C MET A 48 9.92 -3.43 -7.34
N CYS A 49 10.22 -4.03 -6.18
CA CYS A 49 9.47 -5.17 -5.65
C CYS A 49 7.98 -4.86 -5.48
N LEU A 50 7.65 -3.68 -4.94
CA LEU A 50 6.27 -3.27 -4.76
C LEU A 50 5.54 -3.06 -6.10
N ARG A 51 6.21 -2.46 -7.09
CA ARG A 51 5.63 -2.29 -8.44
C ARG A 51 5.44 -3.63 -9.16
N GLN A 52 6.34 -4.60 -8.95
CA GLN A 52 6.20 -5.96 -9.45
C GLN A 52 5.04 -6.70 -8.77
N ALA A 53 4.90 -6.57 -7.45
CA ALA A 53 3.76 -7.13 -6.71
C ALA A 53 2.42 -6.61 -7.23
N ALA A 54 2.30 -5.28 -7.43
CA ALA A 54 1.11 -4.66 -8.02
C ALA A 54 0.77 -5.26 -9.40
N GLY A 55 1.79 -5.42 -10.25
CA GLY A 55 1.64 -6.04 -11.57
C GLY A 55 1.16 -7.49 -11.52
N ILE A 56 1.64 -8.27 -10.55
CA ILE A 56 1.21 -9.64 -10.32
C ILE A 56 -0.26 -9.67 -9.89
N PHE A 57 -0.69 -8.83 -8.94
CA PHE A 57 -2.11 -8.79 -8.54
C PHE A 57 -3.03 -8.34 -9.69
N ASN A 58 -2.59 -7.39 -10.52
CA ASN A 58 -3.31 -6.99 -11.73
C ASN A 58 -3.40 -8.12 -12.76
N TYR A 59 -2.34 -8.93 -12.91
CA TYR A 59 -2.34 -10.11 -13.76
C TYR A 59 -3.35 -11.14 -13.25
N ILE A 60 -3.32 -11.45 -11.95
CA ILE A 60 -4.27 -12.39 -11.34
C ILE A 60 -5.71 -11.93 -11.57
N GLU A 61 -6.01 -10.66 -11.35
CA GLU A 61 -7.37 -10.10 -11.57
C GLU A 61 -7.87 -10.32 -13.00
N ARG A 62 -7.00 -10.12 -13.99
CA ARG A 62 -7.36 -10.30 -15.40
C ARG A 62 -7.58 -11.77 -15.76
N GLU A 63 -6.79 -12.68 -15.18
CA GLU A 63 -6.75 -14.08 -15.58
C GLU A 63 -7.60 -15.01 -14.70
N LYS A 64 -8.13 -14.54 -13.56
CA LYS A 64 -8.89 -15.38 -12.62
C LYS A 64 -10.14 -16.04 -13.21
N SER A 65 -10.70 -15.48 -14.28
CA SER A 65 -11.81 -16.08 -15.03
C SER A 65 -11.46 -17.45 -15.65
N LYS A 66 -10.17 -17.73 -15.89
CA LYS A 66 -9.68 -19.03 -16.39
C LYS A 66 -9.78 -20.16 -15.37
N CYS A 67 -10.03 -19.85 -14.10
CA CYS A 67 -10.28 -20.86 -13.08
C CYS A 67 -11.65 -21.52 -13.22
N SER A 68 -12.56 -20.94 -14.03
CA SER A 68 -13.93 -21.44 -14.27
C SER A 68 -14.71 -21.72 -12.98
N GLN A 69 -14.50 -20.89 -11.96
CA GLN A 69 -15.17 -20.97 -10.66
C GLN A 69 -15.51 -19.58 -10.13
N ASP A 70 -16.55 -19.53 -9.30
CA ASP A 70 -16.87 -18.35 -8.52
C ASP A 70 -16.02 -18.32 -7.24
N PHE A 71 -15.45 -17.16 -6.94
CA PHE A 71 -14.68 -16.93 -5.73
C PHE A 71 -15.58 -16.31 -4.66
N GLU A 72 -15.44 -16.78 -3.41
CA GLU A 72 -16.22 -16.23 -2.30
C GLU A 72 -15.86 -14.75 -2.05
N PRO A 73 -16.85 -13.89 -1.75
CA PRO A 73 -16.57 -12.51 -1.36
C PRO A 73 -15.64 -12.44 -0.14
N GLY A 74 -14.61 -11.61 -0.23
CA GLY A 74 -13.55 -11.47 0.77
C GLY A 74 -12.51 -12.58 0.75
N SER A 75 -12.51 -13.48 -0.24
CA SER A 75 -11.39 -14.39 -0.50
C SER A 75 -10.21 -13.67 -1.16
N ASP A 76 -9.07 -14.33 -1.26
CA ASP A 76 -7.85 -13.80 -1.88
C ASP A 76 -8.03 -13.38 -3.35
N PHE A 77 -8.99 -13.99 -4.06
CA PHE A 77 -9.30 -13.67 -5.47
C PHE A 77 -10.54 -12.78 -5.66
N ASP A 78 -11.11 -12.25 -4.57
CA ASP A 78 -12.11 -11.18 -4.64
C ASP A 78 -11.47 -9.95 -5.33
N SER A 79 -12.20 -9.35 -6.29
CA SER A 79 -11.71 -8.19 -7.04
C SER A 79 -11.30 -7.04 -6.14
N ASP A 80 -12.08 -6.74 -5.09
CA ASP A 80 -11.75 -5.66 -4.17
C ASP A 80 -10.50 -5.97 -3.35
N VAL A 81 -10.25 -7.25 -3.01
CA VAL A 81 -9.06 -7.67 -2.27
C VAL A 81 -7.82 -7.55 -3.16
N LEU A 82 -7.87 -8.06 -4.39
CA LEU A 82 -6.78 -7.94 -5.36
C LEU A 82 -6.47 -6.49 -5.71
N GLN A 83 -7.49 -5.66 -5.91
CA GLN A 83 -7.33 -4.23 -6.17
C GLN A 83 -6.82 -3.48 -4.93
N ALA A 84 -7.25 -3.83 -3.72
CA ALA A 84 -6.71 -3.26 -2.49
C ALA A 84 -5.21 -3.53 -2.36
N TYR A 85 -4.76 -4.76 -2.62
CA TYR A 85 -3.34 -5.12 -2.63
C TYR A 85 -2.56 -4.36 -3.71
N SER A 86 -3.08 -4.32 -4.94
CA SER A 86 -2.44 -3.58 -6.05
C SER A 86 -2.27 -2.10 -5.72
N SER A 87 -3.34 -1.44 -5.27
CA SER A 87 -3.30 -0.02 -4.85
C SER A 87 -2.41 0.21 -3.64
N GLN A 88 -2.39 -0.69 -2.66
CA GLN A 88 -1.47 -0.59 -1.51
C GLN A 88 -0.02 -0.69 -1.97
N CYS A 89 0.32 -1.65 -2.83
CA CYS A 89 1.67 -1.82 -3.34
C CYS A 89 2.17 -0.54 -4.03
N LEU A 90 1.31 0.08 -4.84
CA LEU A 90 1.67 1.34 -5.51
C LEU A 90 1.74 2.52 -4.53
N ALA A 91 0.88 2.57 -3.51
CA ALA A 91 0.96 3.58 -2.45
C ALA A 91 2.28 3.47 -1.67
N GLU A 92 2.66 2.25 -1.27
CA GLU A 92 3.92 1.96 -0.58
C GLU A 92 5.15 2.24 -1.46
N ALA A 93 5.07 1.98 -2.77
CA ALA A 93 6.12 2.35 -3.72
C ALA A 93 6.23 3.89 -3.82
N GLN A 94 5.11 4.60 -3.83
CA GLN A 94 5.09 6.07 -3.86
C GLN A 94 5.74 6.69 -2.60
N GLU A 95 5.67 6.02 -1.44
CA GLU A 95 6.38 6.46 -0.23
C GLU A 95 7.89 6.63 -0.47
N VAL A 96 8.50 5.71 -1.23
CA VAL A 96 9.92 5.79 -1.57
C VAL A 96 10.21 7.06 -2.38
N VAL A 97 9.29 7.44 -3.26
CA VAL A 97 9.39 8.67 -4.05
C VAL A 97 9.25 9.91 -3.16
N VAL A 98 8.32 9.90 -2.19
CA VAL A 98 8.19 11.00 -1.21
C VAL A 98 9.50 11.18 -0.43
N VAL A 99 10.05 10.08 0.12
CA VAL A 99 11.30 10.12 0.87
C VAL A 99 12.43 10.65 -0.01
N ARG A 100 12.54 10.18 -1.26
CA ARG A 100 13.57 10.64 -2.18
C ARG A 100 13.41 12.12 -2.55
N ALA A 101 12.18 12.60 -2.69
CA ALA A 101 11.93 14.02 -2.97
C ALA A 101 12.38 14.93 -1.83
N ILE A 102 12.21 14.47 -0.59
CA ILE A 102 12.71 15.17 0.61
C ILE A 102 14.24 15.13 0.67
N GLU A 103 14.84 13.96 0.46
CA GLU A 103 16.30 13.77 0.50
C GLU A 103 17.03 14.61 -0.56
N LEU A 104 16.49 14.65 -1.78
CA LEU A 104 17.01 15.45 -2.88
C LEU A 104 16.64 16.93 -2.81
N LYS A 105 15.91 17.35 -1.77
CA LYS A 105 15.46 18.74 -1.57
C LYS A 105 14.74 19.33 -2.79
N HIS A 106 13.84 18.56 -3.39
CA HIS A 106 12.98 19.08 -4.45
C HIS A 106 12.11 20.24 -3.95
N LYS A 107 11.56 21.02 -4.88
CA LYS A 107 10.70 22.17 -4.56
C LYS A 107 9.52 21.71 -3.68
N PRO A 108 9.09 22.48 -2.67
CA PRO A 108 8.00 22.09 -1.77
C PRO A 108 6.71 21.68 -2.49
N ALA A 109 6.35 22.39 -3.57
CA ALA A 109 5.19 22.04 -4.41
C ALA A 109 5.26 20.61 -5.00
N VAL A 110 6.45 20.12 -5.35
CA VAL A 110 6.65 18.75 -5.86
C VAL A 110 6.41 17.76 -4.72
N THR A 111 7.06 17.95 -3.59
CA THR A 111 6.91 17.06 -2.42
C THR A 111 5.47 17.06 -1.91
N PHE A 112 4.78 18.21 -1.93
CA PHE A 112 3.36 18.31 -1.66
C PHE A 112 2.53 17.42 -2.59
N SER A 113 2.69 17.59 -3.91
CA SER A 113 1.93 16.86 -4.91
C SER A 113 2.11 15.34 -4.78
N VAL A 114 3.35 14.88 -4.63
CA VAL A 114 3.66 13.45 -4.49
C VAL A 114 3.14 12.87 -3.18
N SER A 115 3.20 13.64 -2.07
CA SER A 115 2.64 13.21 -0.79
C SER A 115 1.11 13.12 -0.83
N LEU A 116 0.46 14.06 -1.51
CA LEU A 116 -0.99 14.07 -1.67
C LEU A 116 -1.47 12.88 -2.53
N ASP A 117 -0.77 12.58 -3.62
CA ASP A 117 -1.04 11.39 -4.44
C ASP A 117 -0.85 10.10 -3.64
N THR A 118 0.22 10.03 -2.84
CA THR A 118 0.46 8.90 -1.92
C THR A 118 -0.71 8.70 -0.97
N ALA A 119 -1.18 9.78 -0.33
CA ALA A 119 -2.34 9.72 0.56
C ALA A 119 -3.60 9.24 -0.18
N ARG A 120 -3.84 9.78 -1.38
CA ARG A 120 -4.98 9.39 -2.22
C ARG A 120 -4.98 7.90 -2.53
N ARG A 121 -3.83 7.32 -2.92
CA ARG A 121 -3.70 5.88 -3.21
C ARG A 121 -4.02 5.01 -2.00
N PHE A 122 -3.57 5.41 -0.81
CA PHE A 122 -3.95 4.72 0.42
C PHE A 122 -5.46 4.78 0.69
N SER A 123 -6.08 5.94 0.45
CA SER A 123 -7.54 6.07 0.57
C SER A 123 -8.28 5.21 -0.46
N GLU A 124 -7.82 5.17 -1.71
CA GLU A 124 -8.40 4.34 -2.76
C GLU A 124 -8.32 2.85 -2.41
N SER A 125 -7.20 2.40 -1.85
CA SER A 125 -7.05 1.04 -1.32
C SER A 125 -8.01 0.77 -0.15
N ALA A 126 -8.14 1.71 0.79
CA ALA A 126 -9.03 1.56 1.94
C ALA A 126 -10.51 1.48 1.55
N GLU A 127 -10.95 2.27 0.55
CA GLU A 127 -12.33 2.25 0.07
C GLU A 127 -12.73 0.89 -0.51
N ARG A 128 -11.80 0.12 -1.10
CA ARG A 128 -12.06 -1.27 -1.55
C ARG A 128 -12.43 -2.19 -0.40
N LEU A 129 -11.89 -1.95 0.79
CA LEU A 129 -12.10 -2.80 1.96
C LEU A 129 -13.29 -2.35 2.82
N LYS A 130 -13.77 -1.12 2.65
CA LYS A 130 -14.77 -0.48 3.51
C LYS A 130 -16.09 -1.24 3.63
N ALA A 131 -16.52 -1.89 2.54
CA ALA A 131 -17.75 -2.69 2.52
C ALA A 131 -17.55 -4.15 2.97
N LYS A 132 -16.31 -4.57 3.25
CA LYS A 132 -15.98 -5.94 3.66
C LYS A 132 -16.17 -6.13 5.17
N ASP A 133 -16.13 -7.40 5.59
CA ASP A 133 -16.26 -7.77 7.00
C ASP A 133 -15.09 -7.22 7.85
N MET A 134 -15.37 -6.16 8.61
CA MET A 134 -14.39 -5.47 9.45
C MET A 134 -13.81 -6.35 10.57
N THR A 135 -14.42 -7.48 10.90
CA THR A 135 -13.82 -8.43 11.84
C THR A 135 -12.57 -9.11 11.26
N LYS A 136 -12.49 -9.21 9.93
CA LYS A 136 -11.35 -9.76 9.18
C LYS A 136 -10.46 -8.66 8.59
N PHE A 137 -11.09 -7.66 7.97
CA PHE A 137 -10.41 -6.60 7.20
C PHE A 137 -10.12 -5.33 8.01
N GLY A 138 -10.71 -5.17 9.20
CA GLY A 138 -10.64 -3.91 9.95
C GLY A 138 -9.21 -3.48 10.30
N LYS A 139 -8.34 -4.44 10.66
CA LYS A 139 -6.93 -4.12 10.92
C LYS A 139 -6.20 -3.61 9.67
N TRP A 140 -6.46 -4.21 8.51
CA TRP A 140 -5.88 -3.77 7.24
C TRP A 140 -6.42 -2.40 6.83
N TYR A 141 -7.73 -2.19 6.93
CA TYR A 141 -8.37 -0.90 6.71
C TYR A 141 -7.77 0.21 7.58
N LEU A 142 -7.58 -0.03 8.88
CA LEU A 142 -6.96 0.93 9.81
C LEU A 142 -5.51 1.27 9.43
N TYR A 143 -4.73 0.30 8.94
CA TYR A 143 -3.38 0.56 8.44
C TYR A 143 -3.40 1.54 7.25
N LEU A 144 -4.28 1.30 6.28
CA LEU A 144 -4.40 2.14 5.09
C LEU A 144 -4.88 3.55 5.45
N MET A 145 -5.88 3.66 6.32
CA MET A 145 -6.38 4.97 6.80
C MET A 145 -5.32 5.74 7.59
N LEU A 146 -4.53 5.05 8.41
CA LEU A 146 -3.42 5.66 9.12
C LEU A 146 -2.39 6.25 8.14
N LYS A 147 -2.00 5.46 7.14
CA LYS A 147 -1.05 5.89 6.12
C LYS A 147 -1.60 7.07 5.30
N ASN A 148 -2.88 7.06 4.96
CA ASN A 148 -3.55 8.19 4.33
C ASN A 148 -3.42 9.48 5.15
N GLU A 149 -3.85 9.49 6.41
CA GLU A 149 -3.82 10.69 7.26
C GLU A 149 -2.38 11.17 7.52
N LEU A 150 -1.42 10.26 7.64
CA LEU A 150 -0.01 10.60 7.73
C LEU A 150 0.50 11.32 6.47
N TYR A 151 0.22 10.78 5.28
CA TYR A 151 0.70 11.39 4.04
C TYR A 151 -0.04 12.69 3.70
N LEU A 152 -1.28 12.89 4.19
CA LEU A 152 -1.93 14.20 4.21
C LEU A 152 -1.17 15.19 5.11
N ALA A 153 -0.67 14.76 6.27
CA ALA A 153 0.15 15.62 7.13
C ALA A 153 1.47 16.02 6.44
N TYR A 154 2.13 15.10 5.74
CA TYR A 154 3.28 15.42 4.88
C TYR A 154 2.89 16.45 3.80
N ALA A 155 1.82 16.18 3.07
CA ALA A 155 1.34 17.05 2.01
C ALA A 155 1.11 18.48 2.50
N PHE A 156 0.31 18.68 3.55
CA PHE A 156 0.02 20.01 4.08
C PHE A 156 1.26 20.70 4.67
N THR A 157 2.21 19.95 5.21
CA THR A 157 3.49 20.52 5.67
C THR A 157 4.24 21.17 4.50
N PHE A 158 4.40 20.45 3.38
CA PHE A 158 5.09 20.99 2.20
C PHE A 158 4.26 22.01 1.41
N PHE A 159 2.93 21.93 1.48
CA PHE A 159 2.08 22.96 0.91
C PHE A 159 2.22 24.27 1.67
N SER A 160 2.30 24.23 3.01
CA SER A 160 2.55 25.43 3.82
C SER A 160 3.89 26.10 3.47
N ASP A 161 4.94 25.32 3.21
CA ASP A 161 6.23 25.87 2.77
C ASP A 161 6.14 26.48 1.35
N SER A 162 5.35 25.88 0.46
CA SER A 162 5.09 26.46 -0.87
C SER A 162 4.34 27.80 -0.79
N LEU A 163 3.31 27.90 0.06
CA LEU A 163 2.55 29.13 0.27
C LEU A 163 3.41 30.21 0.92
N LEU A 164 4.27 29.83 1.88
CA LEU A 164 5.19 30.76 2.51
C LEU A 164 6.20 31.33 1.51
N ALA A 165 6.67 30.52 0.55
CA ALA A 165 7.54 30.97 -0.54
C ALA A 165 6.83 31.92 -1.55
N GLU A 166 5.50 31.98 -1.52
CA GLU A 166 4.66 32.89 -2.30
C GLU A 166 4.19 34.10 -1.47
N ASP A 167 4.83 34.37 -0.32
CA ASP A 167 4.45 35.42 0.63
C ASP A 167 3.02 35.30 1.19
N ARG A 168 2.38 34.12 1.09
CA ARG A 168 1.02 33.83 1.59
C ARG A 168 1.07 33.21 2.98
N CYS A 169 1.71 33.90 3.92
CA CYS A 169 2.00 33.41 5.26
C CYS A 169 0.75 33.10 6.10
N GLY A 170 -0.34 33.88 5.99
CA GLY A 170 -1.59 33.61 6.70
C GLY A 170 -2.18 32.25 6.31
N GLU A 171 -2.19 31.95 5.02
CA GLU A 171 -2.64 30.67 4.46
C GLU A 171 -1.69 29.52 4.82
N ALA A 172 -0.38 29.77 4.82
CA ALA A 172 0.62 28.83 5.28
C ALA A 172 0.38 28.41 6.75
N ILE A 173 0.03 29.36 7.64
CA ILE A 173 -0.34 29.06 9.03
C ILE A 173 -1.61 28.21 9.11
N ARG A 174 -2.64 28.50 8.30
CA ARG A 174 -3.86 27.67 8.28
C ARG A 174 -3.55 26.25 7.83
N THR A 175 -2.69 26.11 6.83
CA THR A 175 -2.29 24.83 6.25
C THR A 175 -1.44 24.02 7.22
N VAL A 176 -0.47 24.64 7.92
CA VAL A 176 0.36 23.91 8.91
C VAL A 176 -0.47 23.45 10.11
N ARG A 177 -1.51 24.19 10.50
CA ARG A 177 -2.48 23.75 11.52
C ARG A 177 -3.27 22.52 11.07
N GLU A 178 -3.62 22.43 9.80
CA GLU A 178 -4.23 21.21 9.25
C GLU A 178 -3.27 20.03 9.31
N ALA A 179 -1.99 20.23 8.97
CA ALA A 179 -0.98 19.19 9.05
C ALA A 179 -0.87 18.59 10.46
N HIS A 180 -0.96 19.41 11.52
CA HIS A 180 -1.05 18.93 12.90
C HIS A 180 -2.31 18.09 13.14
N SER A 181 -3.49 18.58 12.73
CA SER A 181 -4.75 17.83 12.87
C SER A 181 -4.68 16.46 12.20
N LYS A 182 -4.07 16.37 11.01
CA LYS A 182 -3.88 15.14 10.25
C LYS A 182 -2.92 14.18 10.95
N LEU A 183 -1.82 14.69 11.50
CA LEU A 183 -0.89 13.90 12.29
C LEU A 183 -1.55 13.36 13.57
N ASP A 184 -2.34 14.16 14.27
CA ASP A 184 -3.07 13.74 15.47
C ASP A 184 -4.09 12.63 15.16
N LYS A 185 -4.80 12.74 14.04
CA LYS A 185 -5.69 11.68 13.53
C LYS A 185 -4.92 10.39 13.21
N ALA A 186 -3.77 10.49 12.54
CA ALA A 186 -2.93 9.34 12.25
C ALA A 186 -2.44 8.63 13.52
N ILE A 187 -2.10 9.39 14.57
CA ILE A 187 -1.72 8.84 15.89
C ILE A 187 -2.91 8.15 16.55
N ALA A 188 -4.11 8.75 16.52
CA ALA A 188 -5.31 8.13 17.06
C ALA A 188 -5.63 6.79 16.36
N LEU A 189 -5.56 6.75 15.03
CA LEU A 189 -5.72 5.53 14.23
C LEU A 189 -4.65 4.48 14.57
N SER A 190 -3.44 4.90 14.94
CA SER A 190 -2.36 3.99 15.35
C SER A 190 -2.73 3.22 16.62
N VAL A 191 -3.38 3.91 17.56
CA VAL A 191 -3.86 3.31 18.81
C VAL A 191 -4.99 2.33 18.54
N GLU A 192 -5.90 2.65 17.62
CA GLU A 192 -6.97 1.75 17.20
C GLU A 192 -6.42 0.52 16.47
N TYR A 193 -5.48 0.71 15.54
CA TYR A 193 -4.81 -0.36 14.80
C TYR A 193 -4.15 -1.38 15.74
N LYS A 194 -3.50 -0.92 16.81
CA LYS A 194 -2.89 -1.80 17.82
C LYS A 194 -3.92 -2.67 18.55
N LYS A 195 -5.12 -2.15 18.78
CA LYS A 195 -6.21 -2.85 19.48
C LYS A 195 -7.02 -3.77 18.55
N ALA A 196 -7.00 -3.50 17.24
CA ALA A 196 -7.75 -4.27 16.27
C ALA A 196 -7.27 -5.71 16.18
N LYS A 197 -8.22 -6.65 16.20
CA LYS A 197 -7.98 -8.06 15.86
C LYS A 197 -7.90 -8.19 14.33
N GLY A 198 -7.04 -9.07 13.83
CA GLY A 198 -6.86 -9.30 12.41
C GLY A 198 -5.74 -10.28 12.12
N ALA A 199 -5.52 -10.59 10.84
CA ALA A 199 -4.59 -11.63 10.39
C ALA A 199 -3.11 -11.40 10.75
N SER A 200 -2.72 -10.20 11.22
CA SER A 200 -1.35 -9.92 11.67
C SER A 200 -1.20 -10.02 13.19
N SER A 201 -0.29 -10.89 13.63
CA SER A 201 -0.06 -11.21 15.05
C SER A 201 0.91 -10.26 15.77
N ALA A 202 1.68 -9.45 15.02
CA ALA A 202 2.73 -8.63 15.62
C ALA A 202 2.19 -7.27 16.10
N PRO A 203 2.52 -6.84 17.33
CA PRO A 203 2.24 -5.47 17.79
C PRO A 203 3.16 -4.49 17.05
N VAL A 204 2.64 -3.81 16.02
CA VAL A 204 3.39 -2.75 15.34
C VAL A 204 3.18 -1.45 16.11
N LYS A 205 4.28 -0.92 16.67
CA LYS A 205 4.28 0.40 17.28
C LYS A 205 4.52 1.48 16.23
N ILE A 206 3.44 1.84 15.55
CA ILE A 206 3.50 2.81 14.45
C ILE A 206 4.03 4.19 14.90
N ASP A 207 3.80 4.60 16.15
CA ASP A 207 4.33 5.87 16.70
C ASP A 207 5.86 5.91 16.79
N GLU A 208 6.49 4.73 16.91
CA GLU A 208 7.94 4.56 16.96
C GLU A 208 8.53 4.37 15.55
N HIS A 209 7.70 4.33 14.50
CA HIS A 209 8.17 4.14 13.15
C HIS A 209 8.89 5.40 12.63
N HIS A 210 9.99 5.19 11.91
CA HIS A 210 10.85 6.26 11.42
C HIS A 210 10.11 7.34 10.61
N PHE A 211 9.01 7.01 9.92
CA PHE A 211 8.25 7.99 9.14
C PHE A 211 7.54 9.04 10.00
N VAL A 212 7.00 8.66 11.17
CA VAL A 212 6.37 9.60 12.12
C VAL A 212 7.44 10.44 12.78
N GLN A 213 8.53 9.80 13.20
CA GLN A 213 9.65 10.46 13.85
C GLN A 213 10.34 11.48 12.94
N ARG A 214 10.39 11.22 11.63
CA ARG A 214 10.91 12.16 10.62
C ARG A 214 9.99 13.35 10.37
N LEU A 215 8.66 13.15 10.36
CA LEU A 215 7.70 14.24 10.09
C LEU A 215 7.66 15.27 11.22
N ARG A 216 7.63 14.82 12.49
CA ARG A 216 7.50 15.70 13.67
C ARG A 216 8.47 16.89 13.67
N PRO A 217 9.80 16.72 13.51
CA PRO A 217 10.72 17.85 13.49
C PRO A 217 10.54 18.76 12.27
N ILE A 218 10.16 18.22 11.10
CA ILE A 218 9.88 19.02 9.90
C ILE A 218 8.66 19.91 10.14
N LEU A 219 7.56 19.32 10.62
CA LEU A 219 6.32 20.02 10.91
C LEU A 219 6.52 21.09 12.00
N LYS A 220 7.28 20.78 13.05
CA LYS A 220 7.62 21.75 14.10
C LYS A 220 8.37 22.95 13.53
N ARG A 221 9.46 22.71 12.77
CA ARG A 221 10.24 23.79 12.15
C ARG A 221 9.38 24.66 11.24
N MET A 222 8.48 24.04 10.46
CA MET A 222 7.58 24.78 9.58
C MET A 222 6.58 25.64 10.36
N THR A 223 6.05 25.10 11.46
CA THR A 223 5.14 25.83 12.36
C THR A 223 5.84 27.05 12.96
N ASP A 224 7.04 26.85 13.50
CA ASP A 224 7.84 27.91 14.11
C ASP A 224 8.19 28.99 13.07
N LYS A 225 8.59 28.58 11.86
CA LYS A 225 8.90 29.48 10.73
C LYS A 225 7.70 30.33 10.33
N CYS A 226 6.55 29.72 10.04
CA CYS A 226 5.34 30.44 9.63
C CYS A 226 4.88 31.43 10.72
N ASN A 227 4.89 31.04 12.00
CA ASN A 227 4.47 31.92 13.08
C ASN A 227 5.44 33.08 13.29
N HIS A 228 6.75 32.82 13.19
CA HIS A 228 7.78 33.85 13.32
C HIS A 228 7.71 34.87 12.19
N GLU A 229 7.66 34.41 10.93
CA GLU A 229 7.58 35.30 9.77
C GLU A 229 6.28 36.11 9.77
N ASN A 230 5.14 35.51 10.14
CA ASN A 230 3.90 36.29 10.25
C ASN A 230 3.92 37.30 11.39
N GLY A 231 4.62 36.99 12.49
CA GLY A 231 4.73 37.85 13.66
C GLY A 231 5.66 39.05 13.47
N ILE A 232 6.59 38.99 12.51
CA ILE A 232 7.63 40.03 12.30
C ILE A 232 7.47 40.73 10.94
N ILE A 233 7.07 40.01 9.90
CA ILE A 233 7.14 40.47 8.51
C ILE A 233 5.73 40.71 7.96
N TYR A 234 4.90 39.66 7.91
CA TYR A 234 3.69 39.69 7.08
C TYR A 234 2.45 40.23 7.80
N HIS A 235 2.29 39.94 9.10
CA HIS A 235 1.10 40.29 9.89
C HIS A 235 -0.24 39.94 9.21
N GLN A 236 -0.25 38.88 8.40
CA GLN A 236 -1.42 38.46 7.65
C GLN A 236 -2.43 37.77 8.55
N LYS A 237 -3.71 38.01 8.27
CA LYS A 237 -4.80 37.30 8.93
C LYS A 237 -4.81 35.84 8.49
N VAL A 238 -4.90 34.93 9.46
CA VAL A 238 -5.06 33.49 9.19
C VAL A 238 -6.49 33.24 8.69
N PRO A 239 -6.70 32.67 7.50
CA PRO A 239 -8.03 32.34 7.00
C PRO A 239 -8.64 31.18 7.80
N MET A 240 -9.98 31.09 7.79
CA MET A 240 -10.68 29.98 8.43
C MET A 240 -10.61 28.70 7.59
N GLU A 241 -10.79 28.86 6.28
CA GLU A 241 -10.82 27.77 5.32
C GLU A 241 -9.43 27.45 4.79
N LEU A 242 -9.24 26.20 4.37
CA LEU A 242 -8.02 25.78 3.70
C LEU A 242 -7.93 26.44 2.33
N PRO A 243 -6.73 26.85 1.89
CA PRO A 243 -6.55 27.35 0.55
C PRO A 243 -6.74 26.24 -0.49
N ASP A 244 -7.33 26.62 -1.62
CA ASP A 244 -7.45 25.73 -2.76
C ASP A 244 -6.07 25.36 -3.32
N PHE A 245 -5.98 24.17 -3.88
CA PHE A 245 -4.78 23.71 -4.56
C PHE A 245 -5.15 23.03 -5.87
N GLU A 246 -4.32 23.27 -6.88
CA GLU A 246 -4.38 22.54 -8.15
C GLU A 246 -3.30 21.45 -8.15
N LEU A 247 -3.72 20.20 -8.38
CA LEU A 247 -2.81 19.10 -8.62
C LEU A 247 -2.10 19.32 -9.96
N LYS A 248 -0.84 19.75 -9.91
CA LYS A 248 0.02 19.78 -11.08
C LYS A 248 0.35 18.35 -11.53
N PRO A 249 0.71 18.13 -12.82
CA PRO A 249 1.16 16.83 -13.30
C PRO A 249 2.26 16.27 -12.41
N LEU A 250 2.01 15.08 -11.86
CA LEU A 250 2.91 14.42 -10.92
C LEU A 250 4.06 13.78 -11.70
N PHE A 251 5.30 14.16 -11.38
CA PHE A 251 6.49 13.47 -11.85
C PHE A 251 6.83 12.32 -10.87
N GLY A 252 7.26 11.18 -11.39
CA GLY A 252 7.68 10.04 -10.56
C GLY A 252 6.52 9.26 -9.94
N ILE A 253 5.38 9.19 -10.63
CA ILE A 253 4.25 8.34 -10.21
C ILE A 253 4.66 6.86 -10.29
N ALA A 254 4.39 6.10 -9.23
CA ALA A 254 4.57 4.66 -9.21
C ALA A 254 3.47 3.96 -10.01
N GLU A 255 3.88 3.20 -11.02
CA GLU A 255 3.01 2.40 -11.88
C GLU A 255 3.34 0.92 -11.74
N ALA A 256 2.34 0.05 -11.90
CA ALA A 256 2.58 -1.40 -11.86
C ALA A 256 3.54 -1.82 -12.98
N VAL A 257 4.44 -2.77 -12.70
CA VAL A 257 5.26 -3.40 -13.73
C VAL A 257 4.43 -4.55 -14.31
N ASP A 258 4.07 -4.49 -15.59
CA ASP A 258 3.29 -5.54 -16.22
C ASP A 258 3.94 -6.91 -16.06
N PHE A 259 3.23 -7.82 -15.41
CA PHE A 259 3.66 -9.19 -15.25
C PHE A 259 3.32 -10.01 -16.51
N VAL A 260 4.30 -10.78 -16.97
CA VAL A 260 4.16 -11.70 -18.10
C VAL A 260 4.59 -13.08 -17.65
N LEU A 261 3.76 -14.09 -17.91
CA LEU A 261 4.15 -15.48 -17.65
C LEU A 261 5.35 -15.87 -18.52
N PRO A 262 6.33 -16.60 -17.97
CA PRO A 262 7.41 -17.13 -18.76
C PRO A 262 6.89 -18.09 -19.82
N SER A 263 7.63 -18.22 -20.93
CA SER A 263 7.33 -19.22 -21.95
C SER A 263 7.38 -20.62 -21.35
N LYS A 264 6.61 -21.54 -21.92
CA LYS A 264 6.66 -22.96 -21.53
C LYS A 264 8.09 -23.48 -21.62
N SER A 265 8.47 -24.29 -20.64
CA SER A 265 9.79 -24.95 -20.64
C SER A 265 9.95 -25.79 -21.90
N ALA A 266 11.15 -25.76 -22.50
CA ALA A 266 11.50 -26.59 -23.66
C ALA A 266 11.41 -28.10 -23.38
N LEU A 267 11.33 -28.50 -22.09
CA LEU A 267 11.11 -29.88 -21.67
C LEU A 267 9.69 -30.39 -22.01
N TRP A 268 8.73 -29.50 -22.25
CA TRP A 268 7.37 -29.86 -22.66
C TRP A 268 7.29 -30.08 -24.17
N THR A 269 7.72 -31.27 -24.63
CA THR A 269 7.65 -31.70 -26.02
C THR A 269 6.38 -32.53 -26.30
N ALA A 270 6.09 -32.79 -27.59
CA ALA A 270 4.98 -33.65 -27.98
C ALA A 270 5.11 -35.07 -27.40
N GLU A 271 6.34 -35.60 -27.33
CA GLU A 271 6.65 -36.90 -26.74
C GLU A 271 6.41 -36.90 -25.23
N ALA A 272 6.79 -35.83 -24.53
CA ALA A 272 6.51 -35.68 -23.10
C ALA A 272 5.01 -35.65 -22.83
N TYR A 273 4.23 -34.93 -23.64
CA TYR A 273 2.76 -34.92 -23.55
C TYR A 273 2.15 -36.31 -23.84
N ALA A 274 2.66 -37.03 -24.85
CA ALA A 274 2.20 -38.38 -25.16
C ALA A 274 2.46 -39.39 -24.04
N GLY A 275 3.40 -39.11 -23.14
CA GLY A 275 3.66 -39.92 -21.94
C GLY A 275 2.58 -39.83 -20.86
N PHE A 276 1.70 -38.82 -20.88
CA PHE A 276 0.60 -38.68 -19.93
C PHE A 276 -0.58 -39.56 -20.33
N ASP A 277 -0.63 -40.77 -19.77
CA ASP A 277 -1.70 -41.73 -20.00
C ASP A 277 -2.73 -41.68 -18.86
N ILE A 278 -3.83 -40.94 -19.10
CA ILE A 278 -4.92 -40.75 -18.12
C ILE A 278 -5.59 -42.08 -17.77
N SER A 279 -5.56 -43.09 -18.66
CA SER A 279 -6.15 -44.41 -18.37
C SER A 279 -5.42 -45.17 -17.26
N LYS A 280 -4.16 -44.80 -17.00
CA LYS A 280 -3.32 -45.36 -15.92
C LYS A 280 -3.37 -44.51 -14.65
N ALA A 281 -3.99 -43.33 -14.70
CA ALA A 281 -4.15 -42.47 -13.55
C ALA A 281 -5.33 -42.97 -12.70
N GLN A 282 -5.04 -43.59 -11.55
CA GLN A 282 -6.04 -43.72 -10.48
C GLN A 282 -6.16 -42.37 -9.79
N MET A 283 -7.12 -41.54 -10.23
CA MET A 283 -7.51 -40.37 -9.46
C MET A 283 -8.05 -40.84 -8.11
N PRO A 284 -7.53 -40.36 -6.97
CA PRO A 284 -8.16 -40.61 -5.68
C PRO A 284 -9.61 -40.14 -5.74
N ASP A 285 -10.55 -40.94 -5.23
CA ASP A 285 -11.92 -40.49 -5.07
C ASP A 285 -11.97 -39.46 -3.94
N PHE A 286 -11.98 -38.19 -4.34
CA PHE A 286 -12.02 -37.05 -3.43
C PHE A 286 -13.42 -36.82 -2.83
N SER A 287 -14.44 -37.57 -3.24
CA SER A 287 -15.79 -37.46 -2.67
C SER A 287 -15.92 -38.04 -1.25
N VAL A 288 -14.91 -38.77 -0.75
CA VAL A 288 -15.04 -39.61 0.46
C VAL A 288 -14.31 -39.07 1.70
N ARG A 289 -13.50 -38.00 1.63
CA ARG A 289 -12.70 -37.54 2.80
C ARG A 289 -13.39 -36.47 3.65
N SER A 290 -14.58 -36.78 4.17
CA SER A 290 -15.26 -36.00 5.20
C SER A 290 -14.95 -36.47 6.64
N GLY A 291 -13.71 -36.92 6.93
CA GLY A 291 -13.40 -37.34 8.29
C GLY A 291 -12.05 -38.00 8.48
N GLN A 292 -10.95 -37.23 8.44
CA GLN A 292 -9.79 -37.47 9.29
C GLN A 292 -8.85 -36.27 9.21
N ILE A 293 -8.91 -35.45 10.26
CA ILE A 293 -8.06 -34.29 10.45
C ILE A 293 -6.68 -34.81 10.86
N CYS A 294 -5.70 -34.73 9.95
CA CYS A 294 -4.29 -34.78 10.34
C CYS A 294 -3.92 -33.36 10.80
N VAL A 295 -3.91 -33.15 12.11
CA VAL A 295 -3.37 -31.93 12.73
C VAL A 295 -1.86 -32.04 12.66
N CYS A 296 -1.23 -31.30 11.75
CA CYS A 296 0.20 -31.00 11.89
C CYS A 296 0.31 -29.73 12.74
N THR A 297 0.70 -29.94 14.00
CA THR A 297 1.23 -28.95 14.93
C THR A 297 2.43 -28.22 14.38
#